data_AF-A0A8C2IWC5-F1
#
_entry.id   AF-A0A8C2IWC5-F1
#
_cell.length_a   1.000
_cell.length_b   1.000
_cell.length_c   1.000
_cell.angle_alpha   90.00
_cell.angle_beta   90.00
_cell.angle_gamma   90.00
#
_symmetry.space_group_name_H-M   'P 1'
#
loop_
_entity.id
_entity.type
_entity.pdbx_description
1 polymer ?
#
loop_
_entity_poly.entity_id
_entity_poly.type
_entity_poly.pdbx_seq_one_letter_code
_entity_poly.pdbx_strand_id
1 'polypeptide(L)'
;SMQNNNKPLLATYHLRHHSCAYTCGQNGRWECELHACLIEDDMIQEINRRGYGWRATNYSQFWGMTLDEGLRYRLGTQRPSRTIMNMNEIQMNMNGNDHLPSYFNAADKWPGKIHEPLDQGNCNASWAFSTSAVASDRISIQSMGHMTPQLSPQNLISCDIRHQGGCSGGRIDGAWWYLRRRGVVTEECYPFSPPQQTPAEVARCMMQSRAVGRGKRQATAHCPNSYSYHNNIYQSTPPYRLSSNENEIMKEIMDNGPVQAIMEVHEDFFVYKSGIYRHTDVNYHKPSEYRKHATHSVRITGWGEERDYNGRTHKYWIAANSWGKNWGEDGYFRIARGVNECEIETFVIGVWGRVTMEDMHNHHHHHGRRK
;
A
#
# COMPACT_ATOMS: atom_id res chain seq x y z
N SER A 1 18.68 -12.69 42.77
CA SER A 1 19.42 -11.96 41.72
C SER A 1 20.09 -12.96 40.79
N MET A 2 19.36 -13.49 39.80
CA MET A 2 19.92 -14.19 38.64
C MET A 2 18.96 -13.95 37.47
N GLN A 3 19.50 -13.34 36.41
CA GLN A 3 18.83 -13.07 35.14
C GLN A 3 18.54 -14.37 34.41
N ASN A 4 17.31 -14.52 33.89
CA ASN A 4 16.95 -15.62 33.01
C ASN A 4 16.83 -15.10 31.58
N ASN A 5 17.92 -15.21 30.81
CA ASN A 5 17.95 -15.00 29.36
C ASN A 5 17.51 -16.29 28.68
N ASN A 6 16.23 -16.45 28.39
CA ASN A 6 15.74 -17.49 27.47
C ASN A 6 15.53 -16.87 26.09
N LYS A 7 16.59 -16.87 25.26
CA LYS A 7 16.43 -16.89 23.79
C LYS A 7 16.38 -18.36 23.36
N PRO A 8 15.42 -18.79 22.53
CA PRO A 8 15.56 -20.07 21.84
C PRO A 8 16.67 -19.91 20.79
N LEU A 9 17.75 -20.69 20.94
CA LEU A 9 18.76 -20.89 19.92
C LEU A 9 18.13 -21.68 18.77
N LEU A 10 17.55 -20.99 17.80
CA LEU A 10 17.31 -21.54 16.47
C LEU A 10 18.66 -21.57 15.76
N ALA A 11 19.30 -22.74 15.75
CA ALA A 11 20.47 -22.96 14.92
C ALA A 11 20.00 -23.24 13.49
N THR A 12 20.14 -22.27 12.60
CA THR A 12 19.96 -22.45 11.15
C THR A 12 21.28 -22.90 10.54
N TYR A 13 21.27 -24.00 9.79
CA TYR A 13 22.43 -24.46 9.02
C TYR A 13 22.09 -24.36 7.53
N HIS A 14 22.89 -23.61 6.76
CA HIS A 14 22.74 -23.49 5.32
C HIS A 14 23.49 -24.63 4.61
N LEU A 15 22.75 -25.63 4.11
CA LEU A 15 23.27 -26.57 3.12
C LEU A 15 22.81 -26.08 1.74
N ARG A 16 23.78 -25.61 0.95
CA ARG A 16 23.80 -25.05 -0.43
C ARG A 16 22.53 -24.84 -1.27
N HIS A 17 21.36 -25.44 -1.03
CA HIS A 17 20.12 -25.19 -1.76
C HIS A 17 18.82 -25.39 -0.93
N HIS A 18 18.90 -25.55 0.40
CA HIS A 18 17.72 -25.77 1.25
C HIS A 18 17.80 -25.01 2.58
N SER A 19 16.71 -24.34 2.94
CA SER A 19 16.48 -23.81 4.28
C SER A 19 16.03 -24.97 5.17
N CYS A 20 16.93 -25.55 5.97
CA CYS A 20 16.54 -26.59 6.91
C CYS A 20 16.12 -25.94 8.24
N ALA A 21 14.83 -26.07 8.58
CA ALA A 21 14.30 -25.65 9.87
C ALA A 21 14.26 -26.85 10.83
N TYR A 22 14.57 -26.61 12.11
CA TYR A 22 14.45 -27.65 13.14
C TYR A 22 12.96 -27.84 13.47
N THR A 23 12.34 -28.91 12.97
CA THR A 23 10.98 -29.27 13.40
C THR A 23 11.05 -30.07 14.70
N CYS A 24 10.42 -29.56 15.76
CA CYS A 24 10.37 -30.24 17.06
C CYS A 24 9.33 -31.38 17.04
N GLY A 25 9.55 -32.38 16.17
CA GLY A 25 8.87 -33.67 16.24
C GLY A 25 9.53 -34.60 17.26
N GLN A 26 8.82 -35.63 17.73
CA GLN A 26 9.30 -36.61 18.74
C GLN A 26 10.63 -37.31 18.39
N ASN A 27 11.12 -37.16 17.15
CA ASN A 27 12.29 -37.87 16.63
C ASN A 27 13.52 -36.99 16.38
N GLY A 28 13.47 -35.66 16.66
CA GLY A 28 14.65 -34.78 16.59
C GLY A 28 15.38 -34.79 15.24
N ARG A 29 14.67 -34.92 14.12
CA ARG A 29 15.26 -34.91 12.77
C ARG A 29 15.23 -33.52 12.15
N TRP A 30 16.29 -33.19 11.41
CA TRP A 30 16.30 -32.06 10.48
C TRP A 30 15.39 -32.37 9.30
N GLU A 31 14.35 -31.57 9.11
CA GLU A 31 13.53 -31.59 7.91
C GLU A 31 13.91 -30.38 7.07
N CYS A 32 14.50 -30.64 5.91
CA CYS A 32 14.80 -29.57 4.97
C CYS A 32 13.51 -29.17 4.27
N GLU A 33 13.13 -27.91 4.42
CA GLU A 33 11.94 -27.37 3.82
C GLU A 33 12.22 -27.11 2.33
N LEU A 34 11.32 -27.57 1.46
CA LEU A 34 11.44 -27.42 0.00
C LEU A 34 11.03 -26.02 -0.49
N HIS A 35 10.55 -25.15 0.41
CA HIS A 35 10.01 -23.85 0.07
C HIS A 35 11.05 -22.75 0.30
N ALA A 36 11.20 -21.86 -0.67
CA ALA A 36 12.03 -20.67 -0.54
C ALA A 36 11.54 -19.82 0.64
N CYS A 37 12.44 -19.39 1.52
CA CYS A 37 12.11 -18.44 2.58
C CYS A 37 11.89 -17.04 1.98
N LEU A 38 10.97 -16.26 2.54
CA LEU A 38 10.75 -14.87 2.12
C LEU A 38 11.94 -13.97 2.43
N ILE A 39 12.60 -14.25 3.56
CA ILE A 39 13.77 -13.52 4.02
C ILE A 39 14.97 -14.46 3.96
N GLU A 40 15.91 -14.15 3.07
CA GLU A 40 17.15 -14.91 2.91
C GLU A 40 18.35 -14.02 3.24
N ASP A 41 19.18 -14.46 4.18
CA ASP A 41 20.34 -13.68 4.65
C ASP A 41 21.41 -13.49 3.55
N ASP A 42 21.57 -14.48 2.66
CA ASP A 42 22.52 -14.39 1.54
C ASP A 42 22.11 -13.32 0.53
N MET A 43 20.82 -13.23 0.20
CA MET A 43 20.26 -12.17 -0.64
C MET A 43 20.49 -10.79 -0.02
N ILE A 44 20.18 -10.62 1.27
CA ILE A 44 20.39 -9.35 1.99
C ILE A 44 21.86 -8.94 1.97
N GLN A 45 22.77 -9.88 2.25
CA GLN A 45 24.21 -9.62 2.24
C GLN A 45 24.70 -9.23 0.85
N GLU A 46 24.24 -9.92 -0.20
CA GLU A 46 24.68 -9.66 -1.57
C GLU A 46 24.19 -8.30 -2.09
N ILE A 47 22.94 -7.92 -1.80
CA ILE A 47 22.39 -6.60 -2.13
C ILE A 47 23.27 -5.50 -1.49
N ASN A 48 23.52 -5.64 -0.19
CA ASN A 48 24.29 -4.65 0.57
C ASN A 48 25.77 -4.62 0.17
N ARG A 49 26.36 -5.74 -0.27
CA ARG A 49 27.76 -5.84 -0.71
C ARG A 49 27.98 -5.26 -2.10
N ARG A 50 27.07 -5.51 -3.05
CA ARG A 50 27.20 -5.05 -4.45
C ARG A 50 26.85 -3.57 -4.63
N GLY A 51 26.08 -2.99 -3.71
CA GLY A 51 25.79 -1.56 -3.72
C GLY A 51 24.89 -1.12 -4.87
N TYR A 52 23.72 -1.76 -5.03
CA TYR A 52 22.75 -1.48 -6.09
C TYR A 52 22.03 -0.11 -5.99
N GLY A 53 22.45 0.79 -5.10
CA GLY A 53 21.80 2.08 -4.85
C GLY A 53 20.67 2.04 -3.81
N TRP A 54 20.40 0.86 -3.23
CA TRP A 54 19.50 0.67 -2.11
C TRP A 54 20.06 -0.37 -1.14
N ARG A 55 19.51 -0.39 0.09
CA ARG A 55 19.93 -1.27 1.18
C ARG A 55 18.82 -2.23 1.56
N ALA A 56 19.21 -3.44 1.92
CA ALA A 56 18.31 -4.49 2.38
C ALA A 56 18.45 -4.74 3.90
N THR A 57 17.37 -5.14 4.56
CA THR A 57 17.35 -5.58 5.96
C THR A 57 16.33 -6.70 6.17
N ASN A 58 16.47 -7.43 7.28
CA ASN A 58 15.43 -8.34 7.74
C ASN A 58 14.32 -7.58 8.52
N TYR A 59 13.11 -8.15 8.51
CA TYR A 59 11.96 -7.65 9.25
C TYR A 59 11.33 -8.78 10.05
N SER A 60 11.13 -8.57 11.35
CA SER A 60 10.55 -9.59 12.24
C SER A 60 9.14 -10.01 11.84
N GLN A 61 8.37 -9.11 11.22
CA GLN A 61 7.04 -9.40 10.70
C GLN A 61 7.02 -10.39 9.51
N PHE A 62 8.17 -10.77 8.97
CA PHE A 62 8.32 -11.73 7.88
C PHE A 62 9.09 -13.01 8.29
N TRP A 63 9.50 -13.13 9.56
CA TRP A 63 10.24 -14.30 10.01
C TRP A 63 9.39 -15.57 9.94
N GLY A 64 10.00 -16.63 9.42
CA GLY A 64 9.36 -17.93 9.24
C GLY A 64 8.35 -18.01 8.10
N MET A 65 8.15 -16.93 7.33
CA MET A 65 7.30 -16.98 6.13
C MET A 65 8.09 -17.54 4.95
N THR A 66 7.44 -18.39 4.18
CA THR A 66 7.88 -18.76 2.83
C THR A 66 7.64 -17.62 1.84
N LEU A 67 8.37 -17.61 0.72
CA LEU A 67 8.18 -16.65 -0.36
C LEU A 67 6.74 -16.71 -0.90
N ASP A 68 6.17 -17.91 -1.03
CA ASP A 68 4.78 -18.10 -1.46
C ASP A 68 3.77 -17.49 -0.49
N GLU A 69 3.98 -17.63 0.82
CA GLU A 69 3.15 -16.97 1.83
C GLU A 69 3.30 -15.45 1.78
N GLY A 70 4.52 -14.94 1.61
CA GLY A 70 4.78 -13.51 1.45
C GLY A 70 3.99 -12.90 0.29
N LEU A 71 4.10 -13.51 -0.89
CA LEU A 71 3.35 -13.11 -2.08
C LEU A 71 1.84 -13.22 -1.84
N ARG A 72 1.38 -14.33 -1.24
CA ARG A 72 -0.04 -14.62 -1.01
C ARG A 72 -0.69 -13.71 0.03
N TYR A 73 0.04 -13.26 1.05
CA TYR A 73 -0.55 -12.49 2.15
C TYR A 73 -0.29 -10.99 2.05
N ARG A 74 0.74 -10.55 1.30
CA ARG A 74 1.11 -9.14 1.21
C ARG A 74 0.76 -8.47 -0.13
N LEU A 75 0.64 -9.22 -1.24
CA LEU A 75 0.48 -8.69 -2.61
C LEU A 75 -0.94 -8.88 -3.17
N GLY A 76 -1.86 -8.06 -2.66
CA GLY A 76 -3.31 -8.31 -2.77
C GLY A 76 -3.99 -7.78 -4.01
N THR A 77 -3.25 -7.20 -4.94
CA THR A 77 -3.86 -6.50 -6.06
C THR A 77 -3.94 -7.40 -7.26
N GLN A 78 -5.15 -7.65 -7.75
CA GLN A 78 -5.34 -8.36 -9.01
C GLN A 78 -4.97 -7.43 -10.17
N ARG A 79 -4.23 -7.98 -11.15
CA ARG A 79 -3.87 -7.23 -12.36
C ARG A 79 -5.15 -6.78 -13.09
N PRO A 80 -5.26 -5.50 -13.49
CA PRO A 80 -6.44 -5.03 -14.21
C PRO A 80 -6.64 -5.80 -15.52
N SER A 81 -7.89 -6.00 -15.91
CA SER A 81 -8.20 -6.66 -17.19
C SER A 81 -7.73 -5.82 -18.38
N ARG A 82 -7.56 -6.44 -19.55
CA ARG A 82 -7.13 -5.72 -20.77
C ARG A 82 -8.04 -4.53 -21.11
N THR A 83 -9.35 -4.64 -20.84
CA THR A 83 -10.29 -3.54 -21.07
C THR A 83 -10.03 -2.36 -20.13
N ILE A 84 -9.70 -2.63 -18.87
CA ILE A 84 -9.38 -1.59 -17.90
C ILE A 84 -8.01 -0.97 -18.21
N MET A 85 -7.03 -1.80 -18.60
CA MET A 85 -5.71 -1.34 -19.09
C MET A 85 -5.78 -0.54 -20.39
N ASN A 86 -6.92 -0.53 -21.10
CA ASN A 86 -7.12 0.23 -22.33
C ASN A 86 -8.11 1.39 -22.14
N MET A 87 -8.47 1.72 -20.89
CA MET A 87 -9.27 2.91 -20.61
C MET A 87 -8.54 4.17 -21.08
N ASN A 88 -9.30 5.11 -21.65
CA ASN A 88 -8.78 6.42 -22.06
C ASN A 88 -8.09 7.11 -20.89
N GLU A 89 -6.89 7.59 -21.16
CA GLU A 89 -6.07 8.33 -20.22
C GLU A 89 -6.51 9.79 -20.24
N ILE A 90 -6.62 10.40 -19.07
CA ILE A 90 -6.73 11.85 -18.97
C ILE A 90 -5.34 12.41 -19.21
N GLN A 91 -5.23 13.27 -20.22
CA GLN A 91 -4.03 14.03 -20.50
C GLN A 91 -4.03 15.27 -19.60
N MET A 92 -2.95 15.47 -18.85
CA MET A 92 -2.79 16.72 -18.10
C MET A 92 -2.35 17.83 -19.04
N ASN A 93 -3.02 18.99 -18.98
CA ASN A 93 -2.59 20.14 -19.75
C ASN A 93 -1.30 20.70 -19.14
N MET A 94 -0.17 20.26 -19.67
CA MET A 94 1.16 20.78 -19.34
C MET A 94 1.40 22.04 -20.18
N ASN A 95 1.22 23.21 -19.58
CA ASN A 95 1.59 24.47 -20.23
C ASN A 95 3.12 24.60 -20.26
N GLY A 96 3.69 25.29 -21.24
CA GLY A 96 5.14 25.53 -21.33
C GLY A 96 5.77 26.26 -20.14
N ASN A 97 4.95 26.83 -19.24
CA ASN A 97 5.36 27.48 -18.00
C ASN A 97 5.25 26.58 -16.76
N ASP A 98 4.72 25.36 -16.88
CA ASP A 98 4.59 24.44 -15.74
C ASP A 98 5.96 23.92 -15.34
N HIS A 99 6.55 24.55 -14.32
CA HIS A 99 7.83 24.13 -13.75
C HIS A 99 7.60 23.07 -12.67
N LEU A 100 7.91 21.82 -12.99
CA LEU A 100 7.92 20.74 -12.01
C LEU A 100 9.23 20.79 -11.20
N PRO A 101 9.17 20.92 -9.86
CA PRO A 101 10.37 20.96 -9.03
C PRO A 101 11.12 19.62 -9.04
N SER A 102 12.42 19.63 -8.76
CA SER A 102 13.23 18.41 -8.65
C SER A 102 12.86 17.53 -7.45
N TYR A 103 12.23 18.12 -6.42
CA TYR A 103 11.70 17.42 -5.26
C TYR A 103 10.30 17.91 -4.94
N PHE A 104 9.42 16.97 -4.59
CA PHE A 104 8.09 17.26 -4.10
C PHE A 104 7.64 16.17 -3.14
N ASN A 105 7.02 16.57 -2.03
CA ASN A 105 6.35 15.67 -1.12
C ASN A 105 4.99 16.26 -0.74
N ALA A 106 3.92 15.49 -0.96
CA ALA A 106 2.56 15.92 -0.65
C ALA A 106 2.38 16.29 0.84
N ALA A 107 3.11 15.63 1.75
CA ALA A 107 3.02 15.93 3.18
C ALA A 107 3.57 17.34 3.52
N ASP A 108 4.59 17.80 2.79
CA ASP A 108 5.17 19.12 2.95
C ASP A 108 4.25 20.21 2.38
N LYS A 109 3.65 19.96 1.21
CA LYS A 109 2.71 20.90 0.57
C LYS A 109 1.38 20.99 1.32
N TRP A 110 0.89 19.88 1.86
CA TRP A 110 -0.39 19.80 2.57
C TRP A 110 -0.26 19.20 3.97
N PRO A 111 0.36 19.93 4.92
CA PRO A 111 0.55 19.44 6.28
C PRO A 111 -0.77 19.03 6.93
N GLY A 112 -0.75 17.88 7.61
CA GLY A 112 -1.91 17.30 8.31
C GLY A 112 -3.01 16.74 7.40
N LYS A 113 -2.81 16.68 6.08
CA LYS A 113 -3.80 16.17 5.12
C LYS A 113 -3.39 14.85 4.45
N ILE A 114 -2.14 14.44 4.62
CA ILE A 114 -1.61 13.16 4.13
C ILE A 114 -1.56 12.20 5.31
N HIS A 115 -2.28 11.09 5.21
CA HIS A 115 -2.36 10.12 6.29
C HIS A 115 -1.21 9.12 6.24
N GLU A 116 -0.79 8.65 7.40
CA GLU A 116 0.32 7.71 7.54
C GLU A 116 0.00 6.30 7.01
N PRO A 117 1.01 5.55 6.54
CA PRO A 117 0.84 4.17 6.10
C PRO A 117 0.27 3.27 7.20
N LEU A 118 -0.81 2.55 6.87
CA LEU A 118 -1.38 1.50 7.72
C LEU A 118 -0.72 0.13 7.43
N ASP A 119 -0.98 -0.86 8.28
CA ASP A 119 -0.49 -2.24 8.10
C ASP A 119 -1.65 -3.18 7.76
N GLN A 120 -1.57 -3.83 6.61
CA GLN A 120 -2.54 -4.84 6.17
C GLN A 120 -2.35 -6.20 6.88
N GLY A 121 -1.27 -6.40 7.64
CA GLY A 121 -0.94 -7.68 8.25
C GLY A 121 -0.91 -8.81 7.22
N ASN A 122 -1.36 -10.00 7.61
CA ASN A 122 -1.46 -11.16 6.71
C ASN A 122 -2.82 -11.24 6.00
N CYS A 123 -3.33 -10.08 5.55
CA CYS A 123 -4.51 -9.96 4.71
C CYS A 123 -4.08 -9.45 3.33
N ASN A 124 -4.41 -10.20 2.27
CA ASN A 124 -4.01 -9.85 0.92
C ASN A 124 -4.84 -8.69 0.36
N ALA A 125 -4.69 -7.50 0.94
CA ALA A 125 -5.66 -6.39 0.81
C ALA A 125 -5.05 -5.05 0.39
N SER A 126 -3.85 -5.04 -0.20
CA SER A 126 -3.23 -3.80 -0.67
C SER A 126 -4.14 -2.95 -1.58
N TRP A 127 -4.97 -3.60 -2.38
CA TRP A 127 -6.01 -2.97 -3.20
C TRP A 127 -6.97 -2.08 -2.39
N ALA A 128 -7.34 -2.48 -1.18
CA ALA A 128 -8.25 -1.73 -0.31
C ALA A 128 -7.52 -0.63 0.44
N PHE A 129 -6.31 -0.93 0.95
CA PHE A 129 -5.48 0.00 1.71
C PHE A 129 -5.00 1.19 0.87
N SER A 130 -4.47 0.93 -0.32
CA SER A 130 -4.01 2.02 -1.21
C SER A 130 -5.19 2.85 -1.73
N THR A 131 -6.35 2.22 -2.02
CA THR A 131 -7.57 2.94 -2.41
C THR A 131 -8.08 3.85 -1.29
N SER A 132 -8.22 3.33 -0.06
CA SER A 132 -8.71 4.12 1.07
C SER A 132 -7.72 5.23 1.44
N ALA A 133 -6.41 4.97 1.41
CA ALA A 133 -5.37 5.96 1.69
C ALA A 133 -5.40 7.13 0.69
N VAL A 134 -5.43 6.85 -0.62
CA VAL A 134 -5.54 7.90 -1.65
C VAL A 134 -6.82 8.70 -1.46
N ALA A 135 -7.96 8.03 -1.28
CA ALA A 135 -9.24 8.71 -1.10
C ALA A 135 -9.26 9.62 0.15
N SER A 136 -8.65 9.17 1.24
CA SER A 136 -8.51 9.94 2.48
C SER A 136 -7.78 11.25 2.23
N ASP A 137 -6.62 11.17 1.59
CA ASP A 137 -5.78 12.35 1.32
C ASP A 137 -6.46 13.30 0.34
N ARG A 138 -7.08 12.77 -0.71
CA ARG A 138 -7.80 13.59 -1.71
C ARG A 138 -8.96 14.34 -1.10
N ILE A 139 -9.75 13.70 -0.23
CA ILE A 139 -10.82 14.38 0.50
C ILE A 139 -10.25 15.45 1.43
N SER A 140 -9.14 15.18 2.12
CA SER A 140 -8.48 16.18 2.98
C SER A 140 -8.00 17.40 2.21
N ILE A 141 -7.33 17.19 1.09
CA ILE A 141 -6.79 18.25 0.23
C ILE A 141 -7.93 19.07 -0.36
N GLN A 142 -8.93 18.42 -0.95
CA GLN A 142 -10.00 19.08 -1.70
C GLN A 142 -11.05 19.74 -0.81
N SER A 143 -11.16 19.28 0.44
CA SER A 143 -11.91 20.01 1.47
C SER A 143 -11.09 21.15 2.10
N MET A 144 -9.90 21.47 1.59
CA MET A 144 -8.99 22.47 2.16
C MET A 144 -8.67 22.25 3.65
N GLY A 145 -8.73 20.99 4.12
CA GLY A 145 -8.54 20.63 5.52
C GLY A 145 -9.74 20.82 6.44
N HIS A 146 -10.91 21.18 5.92
CA HIS A 146 -12.13 21.21 6.71
C HIS A 146 -12.55 19.82 7.21
N MET A 147 -12.08 18.77 6.52
CA MET A 147 -12.24 17.38 6.92
C MET A 147 -10.90 16.68 6.69
N THR A 148 -10.47 15.82 7.60
CA THR A 148 -9.28 14.96 7.40
C THR A 148 -9.61 13.50 7.75
N PRO A 149 -10.51 12.84 6.99
CA PRO A 149 -10.95 11.50 7.34
C PRO A 149 -9.94 10.45 6.86
N GLN A 150 -9.39 9.67 7.78
CA GLN A 150 -8.71 8.41 7.44
C GLN A 150 -9.79 7.35 7.17
N LEU A 151 -9.94 6.92 5.91
CA LEU A 151 -10.99 6.00 5.49
C LEU A 151 -10.64 4.54 5.80
N SER A 152 -11.65 3.74 6.17
CA SER A 152 -11.50 2.35 6.57
C SER A 152 -11.24 1.42 5.39
N PRO A 153 -10.04 0.81 5.26
CA PRO A 153 -9.84 -0.31 4.36
C PRO A 153 -10.70 -1.52 4.75
N GLN A 154 -10.96 -1.74 6.04
CA GLN A 154 -11.81 -2.85 6.51
C GLN A 154 -13.22 -2.80 5.91
N ASN A 155 -13.77 -1.60 5.76
CA ASN A 155 -15.08 -1.42 5.14
C ASN A 155 -15.07 -1.92 3.68
N LEU A 156 -14.02 -1.62 2.90
CA LEU A 156 -13.87 -2.16 1.54
C LEU A 156 -13.71 -3.69 1.59
N ILE A 157 -12.80 -4.19 2.42
CA ILE A 157 -12.48 -5.62 2.53
C ILE A 157 -13.72 -6.46 2.86
N SER A 158 -14.56 -6.01 3.79
CA SER A 158 -15.73 -6.76 4.25
C SER A 158 -16.99 -6.51 3.43
N CYS A 159 -17.15 -5.35 2.79
CA CYS A 159 -18.42 -4.92 2.20
C CYS A 159 -18.41 -4.79 0.68
N ASP A 160 -17.25 -4.62 0.05
CA ASP A 160 -17.12 -4.70 -1.41
C ASP A 160 -16.91 -6.17 -1.80
N ILE A 161 -18.02 -6.91 -1.97
CA ILE A 161 -17.98 -8.37 -2.19
C ILE A 161 -18.21 -8.78 -3.65
N ARG A 162 -18.43 -7.83 -4.56
CA ARG A 162 -18.77 -8.13 -5.96
C ARG A 162 -17.51 -8.29 -6.78
N HIS A 163 -17.13 -9.53 -7.09
CA HIS A 163 -15.89 -9.86 -7.80
C HIS A 163 -14.63 -9.41 -7.05
N GLN A 164 -14.70 -9.42 -5.71
CA GLN A 164 -13.63 -9.07 -4.80
C GLN A 164 -13.46 -10.21 -3.79
N GLY A 165 -12.22 -10.49 -3.38
CA GLY A 165 -11.88 -11.61 -2.50
C GLY A 165 -11.57 -11.21 -1.05
N GLY A 166 -11.78 -9.94 -0.67
CA GLY A 166 -11.39 -9.45 0.64
C GLY A 166 -9.88 -9.64 0.88
N CYS A 167 -9.53 -10.44 1.90
CA CYS A 167 -8.15 -10.84 2.20
C CYS A 167 -7.57 -11.91 1.24
N SER A 168 -8.29 -12.34 0.21
CA SER A 168 -7.76 -13.19 -0.86
C SER A 168 -7.33 -12.40 -2.10
N GLY A 169 -7.36 -11.07 -2.03
CA GLY A 169 -7.05 -10.18 -3.13
C GLY A 169 -8.27 -9.51 -3.73
N GLY A 170 -8.04 -8.42 -4.45
CA GLY A 170 -9.11 -7.62 -5.03
C GLY A 170 -8.60 -6.69 -6.12
N ARG A 171 -9.56 -6.11 -6.84
CA ARG A 171 -9.34 -5.23 -7.97
C ARG A 171 -9.56 -3.78 -7.54
N ILE A 172 -8.67 -2.90 -7.98
CA ILE A 172 -8.75 -1.47 -7.67
C ILE A 172 -9.92 -0.78 -8.39
N ASP A 173 -10.31 -1.24 -9.58
CA ASP A 173 -11.45 -0.66 -10.32
C ASP A 173 -12.79 -0.95 -9.62
N GLY A 174 -12.94 -2.15 -9.05
CA GLY A 174 -14.06 -2.51 -8.17
C GLY A 174 -14.11 -1.62 -6.92
N ALA A 175 -12.96 -1.43 -6.27
CA ALA A 175 -12.83 -0.63 -5.06
C ALA A 175 -13.22 0.84 -5.28
N TRP A 176 -12.72 1.46 -6.34
CA TRP A 176 -13.11 2.84 -6.68
C TRP A 176 -14.59 2.96 -7.08
N TRP A 177 -15.13 1.96 -7.77
CA TRP A 177 -16.57 1.94 -8.08
C TRP A 177 -17.41 1.84 -6.81
N TYR A 178 -16.99 1.02 -5.84
CA TYR A 178 -17.63 0.91 -4.53
C TYR A 178 -17.57 2.24 -3.80
N LEU A 179 -16.39 2.86 -3.71
CA LEU A 179 -16.20 4.14 -3.03
C LEU A 179 -17.05 5.25 -3.65
N ARG A 180 -17.14 5.31 -4.99
CA ARG A 180 -18.03 6.23 -5.69
C ARG A 180 -19.50 5.99 -5.36
N ARG A 181 -19.97 4.74 -5.44
CA ARG A 181 -21.41 4.44 -5.38
C ARG A 181 -21.95 4.27 -3.97
N ARG A 182 -21.19 3.64 -3.08
CA ARG A 182 -21.56 3.27 -1.72
C ARG A 182 -20.83 4.10 -0.68
N GLY A 183 -19.57 4.44 -0.95
CA GLY A 183 -18.70 5.10 0.02
C GLY A 183 -18.34 4.19 1.19
N VAL A 184 -17.49 4.69 2.06
CA VAL A 184 -17.00 3.98 3.26
C VAL A 184 -16.99 4.90 4.46
N VAL A 185 -16.94 4.32 5.66
CA VAL A 185 -16.71 5.05 6.91
C VAL A 185 -15.21 5.25 7.18
N THR A 186 -14.88 5.98 8.25
CA THR A 186 -13.51 6.16 8.72
C THR A 186 -12.94 4.90 9.37
N GLU A 187 -11.61 4.81 9.40
CA GLU A 187 -10.85 3.81 10.15
C GLU A 187 -11.18 3.87 11.65
N GLU A 188 -11.44 5.06 12.19
CA GLU A 188 -11.91 5.20 13.57
C GLU A 188 -13.25 4.47 13.81
N CYS A 189 -14.17 4.53 12.85
CA CYS A 189 -15.48 3.89 12.97
C CYS A 189 -15.42 2.38 12.75
N TYR A 190 -14.68 1.93 11.72
CA TYR A 190 -14.51 0.52 11.40
C TYR A 190 -13.03 0.17 11.23
N PRO A 191 -12.30 -0.03 12.34
CA PRO A 191 -10.87 -0.30 12.30
C PRO A 191 -10.56 -1.61 11.58
N PHE A 192 -9.39 -1.66 10.93
CA PHE A 192 -8.84 -2.88 10.40
C PHE A 192 -8.44 -3.84 11.52
N SER A 193 -8.95 -5.06 11.41
CA SER A 193 -8.55 -6.16 12.28
C SER A 193 -7.84 -7.19 11.42
N PRO A 194 -6.51 -7.36 11.59
CA PRO A 194 -5.79 -8.42 10.91
C PRO A 194 -6.44 -9.78 11.20
N PRO A 195 -6.51 -10.68 10.20
CA PRO A 195 -7.06 -12.01 10.40
C PRO A 195 -6.18 -12.79 11.40
N GLN A 196 -6.82 -13.47 12.36
CA GLN A 196 -6.12 -14.28 13.37
C GLN A 196 -5.64 -15.63 12.82
N GLN A 197 -6.22 -16.10 11.71
CA GLN A 197 -5.90 -17.37 11.06
C GLN A 197 -5.81 -17.16 9.54
N THR A 198 -5.01 -17.99 8.89
CA THR A 198 -4.80 -18.00 7.45
C THR A 198 -5.17 -19.37 6.86
N PRO A 199 -6.04 -19.46 5.81
CA PRO A 199 -6.68 -18.36 5.09
C PRO A 199 -7.66 -17.55 5.94
N ALA A 200 -7.69 -16.24 5.71
CA ALA A 200 -8.59 -15.35 6.43
C ALA A 200 -10.05 -15.65 6.07
N GLU A 201 -10.89 -15.82 7.08
CA GLU A 201 -12.34 -15.86 6.87
C GLU A 201 -12.83 -14.50 6.37
N VAL A 202 -13.78 -14.52 5.43
CA VAL A 202 -14.39 -13.28 4.94
C VAL A 202 -15.24 -12.69 6.06
N ALA A 203 -14.69 -11.68 6.74
CA ALA A 203 -15.40 -10.98 7.81
C ALA A 203 -16.71 -10.38 7.26
N ARG A 204 -17.82 -10.66 7.95
CA ARG A 204 -19.14 -10.12 7.59
C ARG A 204 -19.09 -8.60 7.53
N CYS A 205 -19.66 -8.02 6.48
CA CYS A 205 -19.85 -6.57 6.39
C CYS A 205 -20.69 -6.05 7.56
N MET A 206 -20.09 -5.18 8.38
CA MET A 206 -20.79 -4.48 9.47
C MET A 206 -21.26 -3.08 9.09
N MET A 207 -20.63 -2.45 8.09
CA MET A 207 -20.90 -1.07 7.68
C MET A 207 -21.37 -0.96 6.23
N GLN A 208 -22.67 -1.17 6.03
CA GLN A 208 -23.33 -0.90 4.75
C GLN A 208 -23.82 0.55 4.67
N SER A 209 -24.11 1.00 3.45
CA SER A 209 -24.69 2.33 3.21
C SER A 209 -25.99 2.28 2.40
N ARG A 210 -26.93 3.15 2.78
CA ARG A 210 -28.20 3.38 2.08
C ARG A 210 -28.23 4.75 1.43
N ALA A 211 -28.97 4.88 0.32
CA ALA A 211 -29.13 6.16 -0.36
C ALA A 211 -30.11 7.06 0.41
N VAL A 212 -29.79 8.35 0.53
CA VAL A 212 -30.64 9.34 1.20
C VAL A 212 -31.04 10.51 0.28
N GLY A 213 -30.90 10.33 -1.03
CA GLY A 213 -31.19 11.36 -2.05
C GLY A 213 -29.96 12.18 -2.46
N ARG A 214 -30.06 12.90 -3.59
CA ARG A 214 -28.98 13.75 -4.17
C ARG A 214 -27.62 13.04 -4.31
N GLY A 215 -27.66 11.71 -4.46
CA GLY A 215 -26.49 10.83 -4.52
C GLY A 215 -25.71 10.68 -3.20
N LYS A 216 -26.19 11.22 -2.07
CA LYS A 216 -25.59 11.05 -0.74
C LYS A 216 -25.92 9.69 -0.15
N ARG A 217 -25.10 9.29 0.83
CA ARG A 217 -25.18 7.99 1.51
C ARG A 217 -25.13 8.19 3.02
N GLN A 218 -25.79 7.30 3.75
CA GLN A 218 -25.74 7.21 5.20
C GLN A 218 -25.44 5.76 5.61
N ALA A 219 -24.64 5.59 6.66
CA ALA A 219 -24.42 4.29 7.27
C ALA A 219 -25.74 3.68 7.77
N THR A 220 -25.86 2.36 7.70
CA THR A 220 -27.05 1.63 8.15
C THR A 220 -26.96 1.18 9.61
N ALA A 221 -25.79 1.32 10.24
CA ALA A 221 -25.49 0.81 11.58
C ALA A 221 -24.58 1.79 12.34
N HIS A 222 -24.47 1.58 13.66
CA HIS A 222 -23.44 2.21 14.47
C HIS A 222 -22.07 1.61 14.16
N CYS A 223 -21.01 2.37 14.46
CA CYS A 223 -19.64 1.94 14.27
C CYS A 223 -19.34 0.63 15.03
N PRO A 224 -18.64 -0.33 14.40
CA PRO A 224 -18.10 -1.50 15.11
C PRO A 224 -17.16 -1.12 16.25
N ASN A 225 -16.41 -0.02 16.10
CA ASN A 225 -15.67 0.56 17.20
C ASN A 225 -16.63 1.29 18.16
N SER A 226 -16.80 0.73 19.36
CA SER A 226 -17.68 1.29 20.40
C SER A 226 -17.26 2.67 20.89
N TYR A 227 -16.02 3.09 20.64
CA TYR A 227 -15.51 4.40 21.04
C TYR A 227 -15.82 5.52 20.04
N SER A 228 -16.31 5.19 18.83
CA SER A 228 -16.66 6.17 17.81
C SER A 228 -18.15 6.17 17.52
N TYR A 229 -18.76 7.35 17.54
CA TYR A 229 -20.16 7.54 17.14
C TYR A 229 -20.29 8.13 15.73
N HIS A 230 -19.16 8.49 15.10
CA HIS A 230 -19.10 9.17 13.81
C HIS A 230 -19.08 8.15 12.66
N ASN A 231 -20.27 7.78 12.17
CA ASN A 231 -20.45 6.84 11.07
C ASN A 231 -20.69 7.52 9.70
N ASN A 232 -20.12 8.71 9.50
CA ASN A 232 -20.24 9.44 8.24
C ASN A 232 -19.70 8.60 7.06
N ILE A 233 -20.43 8.60 5.95
CA ILE A 233 -20.02 7.89 4.73
C ILE A 233 -19.35 8.89 3.78
N TYR A 234 -18.13 8.55 3.37
CA TYR A 234 -17.33 9.33 2.43
C TYR A 234 -17.33 8.66 1.06
N GLN A 235 -17.50 9.46 0.02
CA GLN A 235 -17.56 8.99 -1.37
C GLN A 235 -16.51 9.70 -2.21
N SER A 236 -16.18 9.10 -3.36
CA SER A 236 -15.39 9.74 -4.40
C SER A 236 -16.23 10.08 -5.64
N THR A 237 -15.66 10.89 -6.50
CA THR A 237 -16.07 11.02 -7.91
C THR A 237 -15.61 9.79 -8.71
N PRO A 238 -15.99 9.64 -10.00
CA PRO A 238 -15.39 8.62 -10.85
C PRO A 238 -13.85 8.70 -10.86
N PRO A 239 -13.15 7.57 -10.69
CA PRO A 239 -11.70 7.54 -10.88
C PRO A 239 -11.36 7.75 -12.35
N TYR A 240 -10.14 8.19 -12.62
CA TYR A 240 -9.61 8.32 -13.97
C TYR A 240 -8.18 7.81 -14.02
N ARG A 241 -7.80 7.30 -15.18
CA ARG A 241 -6.46 6.82 -15.45
C ARG A 241 -5.59 7.97 -15.96
N LEU A 242 -4.39 8.09 -15.41
CA LEU A 242 -3.36 8.99 -15.92
C LEU A 242 -2.57 8.31 -17.03
N SER A 243 -1.99 9.10 -17.91
CA SER A 243 -1.00 8.58 -18.85
C SER A 243 0.22 8.05 -18.10
N SER A 244 0.98 7.17 -18.76
CA SER A 244 2.28 6.70 -18.24
C SER A 244 3.40 7.73 -18.35
N ASN A 245 3.08 8.99 -18.69
CA ASN A 245 4.04 10.07 -18.79
C ASN A 245 4.47 10.52 -17.38
N GLU A 246 5.78 10.42 -17.10
CA GLU A 246 6.42 10.85 -15.84
C GLU A 246 5.93 12.24 -15.39
N ASN A 247 5.93 13.23 -16.29
CA ASN A 247 5.60 14.61 -15.97
C ASN A 247 4.10 14.79 -15.68
N GLU A 248 3.21 14.05 -16.35
CA GLU A 248 1.77 14.14 -16.07
C GLU A 248 1.40 13.52 -14.73
N ILE A 249 2.06 12.41 -14.35
CA ILE A 249 1.93 11.83 -13.00
C ILE A 249 2.43 12.83 -11.95
N MET A 250 3.59 13.45 -12.17
CA MET A 250 4.12 14.50 -11.28
C MET A 250 3.13 15.67 -11.16
N LYS A 251 2.58 16.16 -12.28
CA LYS A 251 1.64 17.28 -12.30
C LYS A 251 0.38 16.97 -11.52
N GLU A 252 -0.19 15.78 -11.71
CA GLU A 252 -1.36 15.33 -10.97
C GLU A 252 -1.12 15.31 -9.47
N ILE A 253 0.02 14.73 -9.05
CA ILE A 253 0.40 14.68 -7.64
C ILE A 253 0.59 16.10 -7.09
N MET A 254 1.25 16.98 -7.85
CA MET A 254 1.52 18.35 -7.46
C MET A 254 0.23 19.15 -7.27
N ASP A 255 -0.73 19.03 -8.17
CA ASP A 255 -1.94 19.85 -8.16
C ASP A 255 -2.98 19.30 -7.20
N ASN A 256 -3.19 18.00 -7.22
CA ASN A 256 -4.40 17.38 -6.68
C ASN A 256 -4.13 16.34 -5.59
N GLY A 257 -2.87 15.98 -5.32
CA GLY A 257 -2.46 15.09 -4.24
C GLY A 257 -2.13 13.65 -4.67
N PRO A 258 -1.88 12.75 -3.69
CA PRO A 258 -1.37 11.41 -3.96
C PRO A 258 -2.21 10.59 -4.96
N VAL A 259 -1.57 9.71 -5.72
CA VAL A 259 -2.20 8.84 -6.72
C VAL A 259 -2.04 7.37 -6.33
N GLN A 260 -2.93 6.49 -6.81
CA GLN A 260 -2.77 5.06 -6.64
C GLN A 260 -2.01 4.50 -7.84
N ALA A 261 -0.98 3.69 -7.61
CA ALA A 261 -0.24 2.99 -8.65
C ALA A 261 -0.28 1.49 -8.43
N ILE A 262 -0.20 0.72 -9.52
CA ILE A 262 0.07 -0.71 -9.49
C ILE A 262 1.53 -0.94 -9.87
N MET A 263 2.20 -1.84 -9.16
CA MET A 263 3.55 -2.29 -9.48
C MET A 263 3.67 -3.82 -9.36
N GLU A 264 4.68 -4.38 -10.00
CA GLU A 264 5.13 -5.77 -9.78
C GLU A 264 6.13 -5.80 -8.62
N VAL A 265 5.87 -6.63 -7.62
CA VAL A 265 6.74 -6.79 -6.46
C VAL A 265 7.49 -8.11 -6.60
N HIS A 266 8.82 -8.02 -6.63
CA HIS A 266 9.74 -9.15 -6.67
C HIS A 266 10.17 -9.56 -5.24
N GLU A 267 10.84 -10.71 -5.12
CA GLU A 267 11.28 -11.27 -3.85
C GLU A 267 12.20 -10.33 -3.05
N ASP A 268 13.05 -9.57 -3.74
CA ASP A 268 14.04 -8.69 -3.13
C ASP A 268 13.41 -7.40 -2.55
N PHE A 269 12.22 -7.02 -3.00
CA PHE A 269 11.53 -5.83 -2.49
C PHE A 269 11.07 -6.01 -1.04
N PHE A 270 10.76 -7.24 -0.61
CA PHE A 270 10.32 -7.50 0.77
C PHE A 270 11.37 -7.07 1.82
N VAL A 271 12.65 -7.14 1.45
CA VAL A 271 13.79 -6.76 2.31
C VAL A 271 14.23 -5.32 2.12
N TYR A 272 13.58 -4.50 1.28
CA TYR A 272 13.91 -3.09 1.09
C TYR A 272 13.99 -2.34 2.43
N LYS A 273 15.07 -1.61 2.67
CA LYS A 273 15.25 -0.73 3.83
C LYS A 273 15.29 0.75 3.48
N SER A 274 16.12 1.13 2.51
CA SER A 274 16.31 2.53 2.12
C SER A 274 17.05 2.66 0.81
N GLY A 275 17.05 3.85 0.21
CA GLY A 275 17.69 4.16 -1.07
C GLY A 275 16.70 4.07 -2.24
N ILE A 276 17.19 4.13 -3.47
CA ILE A 276 16.32 4.10 -4.66
C ILE A 276 16.22 2.66 -5.14
N TYR A 277 15.10 2.01 -4.87
CA TYR A 277 14.84 0.63 -5.27
C TYR A 277 14.83 0.50 -6.79
N ARG A 278 15.51 -0.56 -7.24
CA ARG A 278 15.41 -1.19 -8.55
C ARG A 278 15.52 -2.68 -8.31
N HIS A 279 14.73 -3.48 -9.01
CA HIS A 279 14.82 -4.93 -8.91
C HIS A 279 16.21 -5.40 -9.29
N THR A 280 16.75 -6.35 -8.51
CA THR A 280 18.11 -6.85 -8.65
C THR A 280 18.12 -8.34 -9.00
N ASP A 281 18.98 -8.71 -9.94
CA ASP A 281 19.17 -10.11 -10.37
C ASP A 281 20.00 -10.94 -9.37
N VAL A 282 19.95 -10.63 -8.07
CA VAL A 282 20.77 -11.29 -7.03
C VAL A 282 20.50 -12.78 -6.92
N ASN A 283 19.25 -13.18 -7.15
CA ASN A 283 18.82 -14.58 -7.12
C ASN A 283 18.84 -15.25 -8.49
N TYR A 284 19.43 -14.66 -9.54
CA TYR A 284 19.45 -15.23 -10.90
C TYR A 284 20.01 -16.66 -10.97
N HIS A 285 20.99 -16.97 -10.11
CA HIS A 285 21.61 -18.30 -10.01
C HIS A 285 20.75 -19.32 -9.25
N LYS A 286 19.72 -18.85 -8.53
CA LYS A 286 18.79 -19.71 -7.80
C LYS A 286 17.70 -20.25 -8.74
N PRO A 287 17.15 -21.44 -8.41
CA PRO A 287 15.98 -21.98 -9.10
C PRO A 287 14.80 -21.00 -9.15
N SER A 288 13.87 -21.19 -10.10
CA SER A 288 12.79 -20.23 -10.33
C SER A 288 11.81 -20.10 -9.16
N GLU A 289 11.75 -21.07 -8.25
CA GLU A 289 10.94 -20.99 -7.04
C GLU A 289 11.38 -19.88 -6.06
N TYR A 290 12.62 -19.39 -6.19
CA TYR A 290 13.16 -18.25 -5.43
C TYR A 290 12.98 -16.90 -6.15
N ARG A 291 12.50 -16.92 -7.41
CA ARG A 291 12.36 -15.74 -8.28
C ARG A 291 10.92 -15.58 -8.69
N LYS A 292 10.12 -15.09 -7.75
CA LYS A 292 8.67 -14.95 -7.90
C LYS A 292 8.28 -13.51 -7.68
N HIS A 293 7.27 -13.09 -8.42
CA HIS A 293 6.71 -11.75 -8.31
C HIS A 293 5.18 -11.80 -8.31
N ALA A 294 4.54 -10.78 -7.75
CA ALA A 294 3.11 -10.58 -7.92
C ALA A 294 2.74 -9.09 -7.92
N THR A 295 1.51 -8.80 -8.34
CA THR A 295 1.00 -7.45 -8.45
C THR A 295 0.61 -6.87 -7.09
N HIS A 296 0.99 -5.62 -6.84
CA HIS A 296 0.71 -4.88 -5.61
C HIS A 296 0.26 -3.47 -5.96
N SER A 297 -0.51 -2.83 -5.08
CA SER A 297 -0.88 -1.41 -5.26
C SER A 297 -0.41 -0.58 -4.10
N VAL A 298 0.08 0.61 -4.43
CA VAL A 298 0.72 1.55 -3.52
C VAL A 298 0.17 2.95 -3.77
N ARG A 299 0.45 3.87 -2.84
CA ARG A 299 0.10 5.29 -2.98
C ARG A 299 1.37 6.10 -3.24
N ILE A 300 1.48 6.74 -4.41
CA ILE A 300 2.60 7.65 -4.70
C ILE A 300 2.27 9.02 -4.12
N THR A 301 3.15 9.55 -3.27
CA THR A 301 2.96 10.81 -2.52
C THR A 301 3.91 11.92 -2.97
N GLY A 302 4.92 11.62 -3.78
CA GLY A 302 5.88 12.61 -4.22
C GLY A 302 7.00 12.03 -5.07
N TRP A 303 8.04 12.81 -5.29
CA TRP A 303 9.22 12.43 -6.05
C TRP A 303 10.45 13.21 -5.59
N GLY A 304 11.62 12.74 -6.02
CA GLY A 304 12.87 13.44 -5.83
C GLY A 304 13.91 13.08 -6.87
N GLU A 305 15.06 13.73 -6.71
CA GLU A 305 16.27 13.53 -7.51
C GLU A 305 17.49 13.58 -6.59
N GLU A 306 18.35 12.58 -6.73
CA GLU A 306 19.62 12.49 -6.00
C GLU A 306 20.78 12.45 -6.98
N ARG A 307 21.85 13.20 -6.69
CA ARG A 307 23.08 13.13 -7.48
C ARG A 307 24.08 12.20 -6.81
N ASP A 308 24.63 11.27 -7.57
CA ASP A 308 25.75 10.46 -7.10
C ASP A 308 27.08 11.22 -7.17
N TYR A 309 28.14 10.60 -6.65
CA TYR A 309 29.50 11.16 -6.62
C TYR A 309 30.07 11.44 -8.03
N ASN A 310 29.53 10.79 -9.07
CA ASN A 310 29.92 10.97 -10.46
C ASN A 310 29.06 12.04 -11.17
N GLY A 311 28.18 12.72 -10.43
CA GLY A 311 27.28 13.75 -10.95
C GLY A 311 26.07 13.21 -11.71
N ARG A 312 25.80 11.90 -11.69
CA ARG A 312 24.61 11.34 -12.34
C ARG A 312 23.39 11.57 -11.46
N THR A 313 22.31 12.05 -12.07
CA THR A 313 21.02 12.22 -11.40
C THR A 313 20.24 10.91 -11.41
N HIS A 314 19.82 10.47 -10.23
CA HIS A 314 18.93 9.34 -9.99
C HIS A 314 17.58 9.88 -9.55
N LYS A 315 16.57 9.69 -10.39
CA LYS A 315 15.20 10.10 -10.12
C LYS A 315 14.46 9.00 -9.38
N TYR A 316 13.57 9.38 -8.47
CA TYR A 316 12.72 8.43 -7.76
C TYR A 316 11.31 8.96 -7.50
N TRP A 317 10.37 8.04 -7.35
CA TRP A 317 9.08 8.27 -6.73
C TRP A 317 9.19 8.02 -5.22
N ILE A 318 8.40 8.75 -4.43
CA ILE A 318 8.16 8.48 -3.02
C ILE A 318 6.80 7.81 -2.93
N ALA A 319 6.74 6.57 -2.43
CA ALA A 319 5.51 5.81 -2.34
C ALA A 319 5.31 5.26 -0.92
N ALA A 320 4.06 5.31 -0.46
CA ALA A 320 3.61 4.70 0.78
C ALA A 320 3.17 3.26 0.51
N ASN A 321 3.71 2.33 1.29
CA ASN A 321 3.30 0.93 1.28
C ASN A 321 2.14 0.69 2.27
N SER A 322 1.69 -0.55 2.41
CA SER A 322 0.63 -0.98 3.33
C SER A 322 1.10 -2.04 4.32
N TRP A 323 2.39 -2.03 4.69
CA TRP A 323 3.02 -3.00 5.61
C TRP A 323 3.48 -2.35 6.93
N GLY A 324 2.84 -1.23 7.28
CA GLY A 324 3.12 -0.48 8.51
C GLY A 324 4.43 0.30 8.49
N LYS A 325 4.59 1.12 9.52
CA LYS A 325 5.73 2.04 9.66
C LYS A 325 7.07 1.36 9.93
N ASN A 326 7.06 0.12 10.41
CA ASN A 326 8.29 -0.57 10.74
C ASN A 326 9.04 -1.09 9.51
N TRP A 327 8.42 -1.04 8.33
CA TRP A 327 9.00 -1.46 7.07
C TRP A 327 9.56 -0.29 6.27
N GLY A 328 10.70 -0.47 5.61
CA GLY A 328 11.31 0.52 4.74
C GLY A 328 11.73 1.80 5.47
N GLU A 329 11.36 2.92 4.85
CA GLU A 329 11.58 4.29 5.32
C GLU A 329 10.31 4.80 6.01
N ASP A 330 10.04 4.27 7.21
CA ASP A 330 8.85 4.59 8.02
C ASP A 330 7.50 4.24 7.34
N GLY A 331 7.47 3.11 6.62
CA GLY A 331 6.34 2.64 5.82
C GLY A 331 6.34 3.15 4.38
N TYR A 332 7.31 4.00 4.03
CA TYR A 332 7.54 4.48 2.67
C TYR A 332 8.72 3.76 2.01
N PHE A 333 8.80 3.93 0.69
CA PHE A 333 9.94 3.52 -0.10
C PHE A 333 10.17 4.50 -1.25
N ARG A 334 11.39 4.49 -1.78
CA ARG A 334 11.76 5.19 -3.00
C ARG A 334 12.06 4.18 -4.09
N ILE A 335 11.52 4.42 -5.28
CA ILE A 335 11.66 3.53 -6.45
C ILE A 335 12.02 4.35 -7.68
N ALA A 336 12.83 3.80 -8.57
CA ALA A 336 13.31 4.52 -9.75
C ALA A 336 12.16 5.08 -10.61
N ARG A 337 12.29 6.35 -10.98
CA ARG A 337 11.29 7.14 -11.74
C ARG A 337 11.76 7.42 -13.16
N GLY A 338 10.83 7.47 -14.10
CA GLY A 338 11.04 7.76 -15.52
C GLY A 338 11.52 6.56 -16.34
N VAL A 339 11.52 5.37 -15.73
CA VAL A 339 11.96 4.10 -16.35
C VAL A 339 10.92 3.00 -16.21
N ASN A 340 9.73 3.31 -15.69
CA ASN A 340 8.66 2.36 -15.41
C ASN A 340 9.14 1.13 -14.61
N GLU A 341 10.01 1.37 -13.62
CA GLU A 341 10.55 0.32 -12.74
C GLU A 341 9.40 -0.47 -12.13
N CYS A 342 9.44 -1.81 -12.27
CA CYS A 342 8.39 -2.69 -11.78
C CYS A 342 6.97 -2.30 -12.24
N GLU A 343 6.84 -1.79 -13.47
CA GLU A 343 5.56 -1.32 -14.05
C GLU A 343 4.84 -0.19 -13.28
N ILE A 344 5.50 0.49 -12.32
CA ILE A 344 4.83 1.44 -11.41
C ILE A 344 4.16 2.65 -12.10
N GLU A 345 4.61 2.99 -13.31
CA GLU A 345 4.10 4.11 -14.11
C GLU A 345 3.03 3.65 -15.13
N THR A 346 2.76 2.34 -15.23
CA THR A 346 1.91 1.77 -16.28
C THR A 346 0.42 1.99 -16.01
N PHE A 347 0.01 1.84 -14.75
CA PHE A 347 -1.39 1.96 -14.35
C PHE A 347 -1.53 2.81 -13.09
N VAL A 348 -1.73 4.11 -13.31
CA VAL A 348 -1.87 5.12 -12.25
C VAL A 348 -3.28 5.71 -12.29
N ILE A 349 -3.92 5.75 -11.12
CA ILE A 349 -5.28 6.25 -10.94
C ILE A 349 -5.27 7.52 -10.09
N GLY A 350 -5.87 8.57 -10.65
CA GLY A 350 -6.28 9.78 -9.95
C GLY A 350 -7.77 9.76 -9.62
N VAL A 351 -8.17 10.58 -8.64
CA VAL A 351 -9.56 10.72 -8.23
C VAL A 351 -9.81 12.07 -7.57
N TRP A 352 -11.06 12.54 -7.60
CA TRP A 352 -11.52 13.61 -6.71
C TRP A 352 -12.39 13.05 -5.60
N GLY A 353 -12.15 13.47 -4.37
CA GLY A 353 -13.07 13.32 -3.25
C GLY A 353 -14.39 14.03 -3.55
N ARG A 354 -15.51 13.41 -3.14
CA ARG A 354 -16.82 14.02 -3.30
C ARG A 354 -17.11 14.93 -2.11
N VAL A 355 -16.60 16.15 -2.16
CA VAL A 355 -16.77 17.16 -1.11
C VAL A 355 -17.80 18.20 -1.57
N THR A 356 -18.76 18.52 -0.69
CA THR A 356 -19.72 19.61 -0.90
C THR A 356 -19.61 20.65 0.22
N MET A 357 -20.04 21.90 -0.05
CA MET A 357 -20.08 22.97 0.96
C MET A 357 -20.85 22.56 2.23
N GLU A 358 -21.92 21.77 2.07
CA GLU A 358 -22.71 21.22 3.18
C GLU A 358 -21.88 20.25 4.05
N ASP A 359 -21.04 19.41 3.44
CA ASP A 359 -20.18 18.47 4.18
C ASP A 359 -19.16 19.25 5.03
N MET A 360 -18.58 20.31 4.47
CA MET A 360 -17.59 21.15 5.16
C MET A 360 -18.20 21.88 6.36
N HIS A 361 -19.42 22.40 6.25
CA HIS A 361 -20.12 23.10 7.34
C HIS A 361 -20.51 22.14 8.48
N ASN A 362 -21.03 20.95 8.14
CA ASN A 362 -21.47 19.97 9.13
C ASN A 362 -20.30 19.43 9.98
N HIS A 363 -19.10 19.33 9.41
CA HIS A 363 -17.90 18.94 10.17
C HIS A 363 -17.43 20.03 11.14
N HIS A 364 -17.55 21.31 10.80
CA HIS A 364 -17.22 22.40 11.72
C HIS A 364 -18.13 22.46 12.94
N HIS A 365 -19.43 22.20 12.79
CA HIS A 365 -20.34 22.23 13.94
C HIS A 365 -20.12 21.08 14.93
N HIS A 366 -19.59 19.93 14.48
CA HIS A 366 -19.23 18.83 15.39
C HIS A 366 -17.95 19.12 16.20
N HIS A 367 -16.97 19.83 15.63
CA HIS A 367 -15.77 20.24 16.37
C HIS A 367 -15.99 21.51 17.22
N GLY A 368 -16.84 22.45 16.78
CA GLY A 368 -17.12 23.71 17.50
C GLY A 368 -17.97 23.57 18.77
N ARG A 369 -18.63 22.42 18.98
CA ARG A 369 -19.32 22.10 20.25
C ARG A 369 -18.40 21.54 21.34
N ARG A 370 -17.10 21.40 21.05
CA ARG A 370 -16.04 21.08 22.02
C ARG A 370 -15.10 22.27 22.17
N LYS A 371 -15.59 23.33 22.83
CA LYS A 371 -14.76 24.28 23.56
C LYS A 371 -15.44 24.59 24.88
#